data_AF-A0A6M3L1T2-F1
#
_entry.id   AF-A0A6M3L1T2-F1
#
_cell.length_a   1.000
_cell.length_b   1.000
_cell.length_c   1.000
_cell.angle_alpha   90.00
_cell.angle_beta   90.00
_cell.angle_gamma   90.00
#
_symmetry.space_group_name_H-M   'P 1'
#
loop_
_entity.id
_entity.type
_entity.pdbx_description
1 polymer ?
#
loop_
_entity_poly.entity_id
_entity_poly.type
_entity_poly.pdbx_seq_one_letter_code
_entity_poly.pdbx_strand_id
1 'polypeptide(L)'
;METMSEHMNEQRIIMTTMDMGPTSLAKVMLDWEEAYRREQCLRAVIEKSVLHLGKTQNVGNVRASYYRGRKTYDYERVGKDAPEEVIQRHEIVRIDWKAVCEDAGVSIDEVPYSQSEPSVTVKLV
;
A
#
# COMPACT_ATOMS: atom_id res chain seq x y z
N MET A 1 -35.73 8.70 22.40
CA MET A 1 -34.71 9.75 22.66
C MET A 1 -33.56 9.44 21.70
N GLU A 2 -33.81 9.66 20.41
CA GLU A 2 -33.08 9.00 19.31
C GLU A 2 -32.74 9.99 18.19
N THR A 3 -32.70 11.29 18.49
CA THR A 3 -32.72 12.33 17.44
C THR A 3 -31.40 13.07 17.23
N MET A 4 -30.34 12.78 18.01
CA MET A 4 -29.02 13.39 17.82
C MET A 4 -28.08 12.54 16.98
N SER A 5 -28.19 11.21 17.03
CA SER A 5 -27.29 10.30 16.30
C SER A 5 -27.62 10.23 14.80
N GLU A 6 -28.91 10.30 14.43
CA GLU A 6 -29.34 10.28 13.03
C GLU A 6 -29.00 11.59 12.31
N HIS A 7 -29.19 12.74 12.98
CA HIS A 7 -28.86 14.05 12.42
C HIS A 7 -27.35 14.26 12.19
N MET A 8 -26.49 13.65 13.02
CA MET A 8 -25.04 13.66 12.79
C MET A 8 -24.59 12.70 11.68
N ASN A 9 -25.38 11.65 11.38
CA ASN A 9 -25.08 10.71 10.31
C ASN A 9 -25.54 11.24 8.94
N GLU A 10 -26.67 11.94 8.88
CA GLU A 10 -27.14 12.62 7.68
C GLU A 10 -26.21 13.76 7.23
N GLN A 11 -25.63 14.52 8.16
CA GLN A 11 -24.65 15.57 7.81
C GLN A 11 -23.34 15.00 7.22
N ARG A 12 -22.95 13.77 7.57
CA ARG A 12 -21.79 13.09 6.95
C ARG A 12 -22.08 12.62 5.52
N ILE A 13 -23.31 12.20 5.24
CA ILE A 13 -23.72 11.75 3.91
C ILE A 13 -23.84 12.96 2.96
N ILE A 14 -24.32 14.10 3.44
CA ILE A 14 -24.51 15.32 2.62
C ILE A 14 -23.16 15.97 2.20
N MET A 15 -22.07 15.82 2.96
CA MET A 15 -20.74 16.30 2.52
C MET A 15 -20.11 15.44 1.41
N THR A 16 -20.64 14.26 1.12
CA THR A 16 -20.03 13.28 0.20
C THR A 16 -20.51 13.42 -1.25
N THR A 17 -21.55 14.23 -1.52
CA THR A 17 -22.13 14.38 -2.87
C THR A 17 -22.34 15.85 -3.25
N MET A 18 -21.36 16.71 -3.00
CA MET A 18 -21.36 18.03 -3.62
C MET A 18 -20.65 17.95 -4.97
N ASP A 19 -21.42 18.15 -6.05
CA ASP A 19 -20.91 18.39 -7.40
C ASP A 19 -20.11 19.70 -7.37
N MET A 20 -18.79 19.57 -7.18
CA MET A 20 -17.88 20.70 -7.00
C MET A 20 -17.53 21.29 -8.37
N GLY A 21 -18.15 22.43 -8.70
CA GLY A 21 -17.81 23.18 -9.91
C GLY A 21 -16.30 23.52 -9.99
N PRO A 22 -15.75 23.82 -11.18
CA PRO A 22 -14.30 23.93 -11.40
C PRO A 22 -13.57 24.89 -10.45
N THR A 23 -14.22 25.99 -10.06
CA THR A 23 -13.66 26.99 -9.13
C THR A 23 -13.61 26.50 -7.68
N SER A 24 -14.57 25.68 -7.24
CA SER A 24 -14.55 25.10 -5.88
C SER A 24 -13.56 23.94 -5.79
N LEU A 25 -13.39 23.16 -6.86
CA LEU A 25 -12.34 22.15 -6.97
C LEU A 25 -10.95 22.78 -6.91
N ALA A 26 -10.69 23.84 -7.68
CA ALA A 26 -9.40 24.53 -7.69
C ALA A 26 -9.00 25.03 -6.29
N LYS A 27 -9.96 25.60 -5.54
CA LYS A 27 -9.71 26.01 -4.15
C LYS A 27 -9.37 24.81 -3.25
N VAL A 28 -10.14 23.73 -3.34
CA VAL A 28 -9.88 22.51 -2.56
C VAL A 28 -8.52 21.90 -2.90
N MET A 29 -8.08 21.96 -4.16
CA MET A 29 -6.76 21.51 -4.57
C MET A 29 -5.63 22.34 -3.95
N LEU A 30 -5.79 23.66 -3.86
CA LEU A 30 -4.83 24.56 -3.19
C LEU A 30 -4.80 24.35 -1.67
N ASP A 31 -5.97 24.25 -1.04
CA ASP A 31 -6.07 23.97 0.41
C ASP A 31 -5.44 22.60 0.73
N TRP A 32 -5.63 21.61 -0.14
CA TRP A 32 -5.01 20.30 -0.04
C TRP A 32 -3.48 20.37 -0.21
N GLU A 33 -2.96 21.14 -1.16
CA GLU A 33 -1.52 21.33 -1.36
C GLU A 33 -0.85 21.88 -0.10
N GLU A 34 -1.43 22.93 0.51
CA GLU A 34 -0.90 23.54 1.73
C GLU A 34 -0.91 22.53 2.89
N ALA A 35 -2.03 21.85 3.09
CA ALA A 35 -2.17 20.82 4.13
C ALA A 35 -1.15 19.68 3.94
N TYR A 36 -0.98 19.21 2.70
CA TYR A 36 -0.03 18.16 2.36
C TYR A 36 1.41 18.59 2.65
N ARG A 37 1.82 19.79 2.24
CA ARG A 37 3.17 20.31 2.53
C ARG A 37 3.43 20.36 4.04
N ARG A 38 2.46 20.84 4.82
CA ARG A 38 2.55 20.87 6.29
C ARG A 38 2.66 19.47 6.88
N GLU A 39 1.87 18.52 6.38
CA GLU A 39 1.94 17.11 6.77
C GLU A 39 3.32 16.52 6.48
N GLN A 40 3.88 16.73 5.27
CA GLN A 40 5.21 16.23 4.91
C GLN A 40 6.31 16.81 5.81
N CYS A 41 6.24 18.10 6.16
CA CYS A 41 7.18 18.70 7.10
C CYS A 41 7.11 18.04 8.48
N LEU A 42 5.91 17.86 9.03
CA LEU A 42 5.72 17.21 10.33
C LEU A 42 6.17 15.74 10.29
N ARG A 43 5.82 15.02 9.23
CA ARG A 43 6.22 13.65 8.98
C ARG A 43 7.74 13.51 8.97
N ALA A 44 8.46 14.35 8.23
CA ALA A 44 9.92 14.32 8.17
C ALA A 44 10.57 14.54 9.54
N VAL A 45 10.03 15.46 10.35
CA VAL A 45 10.51 15.70 11.71
C VAL A 45 10.28 14.48 12.61
N ILE A 46 9.09 13.87 12.55
CA ILE A 46 8.76 12.66 13.31
C ILE A 46 9.65 11.50 12.88
N GLU A 47 9.80 11.24 11.58
CA GLU A 47 10.63 10.16 11.03
C GLU A 47 12.09 10.31 11.48
N LYS A 48 12.68 11.52 11.33
CA LYS A 48 14.04 11.79 11.78
C LYS A 48 14.22 11.55 13.29
N SER A 49 13.25 11.98 14.08
CA SER A 49 13.28 11.82 15.54
C SER A 49 13.16 10.35 15.96
N VAL A 50 12.24 9.61 15.37
CA VAL A 50 12.00 8.18 15.66
C VAL A 50 13.18 7.34 15.21
N LEU A 51 13.78 7.68 14.06
CA LEU A 51 15.02 7.07 13.59
C LEU A 51 16.17 7.29 14.58
N HIS A 52 16.35 8.51 15.06
CA HIS A 52 17.36 8.83 16.07
C HIS A 52 17.13 8.08 17.39
N LEU A 53 15.87 7.92 17.81
CA LEU A 53 15.51 7.18 19.02
C LEU A 53 15.71 5.67 18.89
N GLY A 54 15.71 5.11 17.68
CA GLY A 54 15.88 3.67 17.44
C GLY A 54 14.77 2.80 18.02
N LYS A 55 13.59 3.37 18.29
CA LYS A 55 12.40 2.68 18.82
C LYS A 55 11.11 3.32 18.32
N THR A 56 10.07 2.50 18.15
CA THR A 56 8.71 2.96 17.80
C THR A 56 8.18 3.93 18.84
N GLN A 57 7.49 4.98 18.40
CA GLN A 57 6.82 5.96 19.25
C GLN A 57 5.30 5.96 18.98
N ASN A 58 4.52 6.19 20.04
CA ASN A 58 3.07 6.22 19.99
C ASN A 58 2.56 7.38 20.84
N VAL A 59 1.83 8.33 20.24
CA VAL A 59 1.29 9.52 20.91
C VAL A 59 -0.13 9.75 20.41
N GLY A 60 -1.12 9.57 21.29
CA GLY A 60 -2.54 9.64 20.92
C GLY A 60 -2.88 8.64 19.80
N ASN A 61 -3.39 9.15 18.68
CA ASN A 61 -3.75 8.35 17.50
C ASN A 61 -2.61 8.22 16.47
N VAL A 62 -1.39 8.69 16.80
CA VAL A 62 -0.24 8.68 15.87
C VAL A 62 0.78 7.65 16.33
N ARG A 63 1.05 6.67 15.47
CA ARG A 63 2.10 5.66 15.65
C ARG A 63 3.19 5.82 14.59
N ALA A 64 4.42 6.08 15.03
CA ALA A 64 5.60 6.10 14.18
C ALA A 64 6.47 4.88 14.47
N SER A 65 6.44 3.90 13.54
CA SER A 65 7.12 2.62 13.71
C SER A 65 8.58 2.69 13.25
N TYR A 66 9.50 2.27 14.12
CA TYR A 66 10.90 2.09 13.77
C TYR A 66 11.13 0.63 13.36
N TYR A 67 11.71 0.42 12.18
CA TYR A 67 12.13 -0.89 11.70
C TYR A 67 13.65 -0.93 11.59
N ARG A 68 14.29 -1.93 12.21
CA ARG A 68 15.75 -2.14 12.15
C ARG A 68 16.24 -2.71 10.80
N GLY A 69 15.40 -2.69 9.77
CA GLY A 69 15.60 -3.42 8.52
C GLY A 69 15.26 -4.91 8.64
N ARG A 70 15.28 -5.59 7.49
CA ARG A 70 15.18 -7.05 7.42
C ARG A 70 16.58 -7.61 7.19
N LYS A 71 16.90 -8.71 7.87
CA LYS A 71 18.10 -9.48 7.52
C LYS A 71 17.79 -10.25 6.24
N THR A 72 18.53 -9.95 5.19
CA THR A 72 18.55 -10.77 3.97
C THR A 72 19.68 -11.76 4.10
N TYR A 73 19.38 -13.04 3.98
CA TYR A 73 20.37 -14.11 4.03
C TYR A 73 20.61 -14.63 2.63
N ASP A 74 21.87 -14.65 2.21
CA ASP A 74 22.31 -15.26 0.96
C ASP A 74 22.61 -16.74 1.22
N TYR A 75 21.56 -17.56 1.17
CA TYR A 75 21.68 -19.01 1.32
C TYR A 75 22.27 -19.67 0.08
N GLU A 76 22.10 -19.08 -1.10
CA GLU A 76 22.63 -19.63 -2.35
C GLU A 76 24.16 -19.68 -2.31
N ARG A 77 24.81 -18.61 -1.83
CA ARG A 77 26.27 -18.56 -1.70
C ARG A 77 26.84 -19.67 -0.81
N VAL A 78 26.15 -20.03 0.27
CA VAL A 78 26.60 -21.09 1.20
C VAL A 78 26.14 -22.47 0.72
N GLY A 79 24.97 -22.54 0.08
CA GLY A 79 24.34 -23.78 -0.34
C GLY A 79 24.94 -24.38 -1.61
N LYS A 80 25.59 -23.59 -2.46
CA LYS A 80 26.27 -24.08 -3.68
C LYS A 80 27.37 -25.10 -3.41
N ASP A 81 27.96 -25.09 -2.22
CA ASP A 81 29.02 -26.02 -1.81
C ASP A 81 28.46 -27.30 -1.14
N ALA A 82 27.14 -27.44 -1.02
CA ALA A 82 26.52 -28.63 -0.44
C ALA A 82 26.65 -29.84 -1.39
N PRO A 83 26.62 -31.09 -0.87
CA PRO A 83 26.61 -32.28 -1.72
C PRO A 83 25.40 -32.28 -2.68
N GLU A 84 25.62 -32.71 -3.93
CA GLU A 84 24.61 -32.72 -5.00
C GLU A 84 23.29 -33.41 -4.58
N GLU A 85 23.37 -34.53 -3.87
CA GLU A 85 22.20 -35.24 -3.35
C GLU A 85 21.34 -34.38 -2.40
N VAL A 86 21.97 -33.45 -1.67
CA VAL A 86 21.26 -32.52 -0.79
C VAL A 86 20.56 -31.44 -1.61
N ILE A 87 21.22 -30.94 -2.66
CA ILE A 87 20.67 -29.92 -3.57
C ILE A 87 19.42 -30.47 -4.28
N GLN A 88 19.52 -31.67 -4.85
CA GLN A 88 18.42 -32.31 -5.59
C GLN A 88 17.18 -32.58 -4.72
N ARG A 89 17.36 -32.94 -3.44
CA ARG A 89 16.24 -33.12 -2.50
C ARG A 89 15.43 -31.85 -2.23
N HIS A 90 16.01 -30.69 -2.48
CA HIS A 90 15.39 -29.38 -2.25
C HIS A 90 15.16 -28.60 -3.54
N GLU A 91 15.35 -29.23 -4.70
CA GLU A 91 15.05 -28.64 -5.99
C GLU A 91 13.53 -28.52 -6.18
N ILE A 92 13.08 -27.31 -6.53
CA ILE A 92 11.65 -27.02 -6.77
C ILE A 92 11.47 -26.86 -8.28
N VAL A 93 10.65 -27.73 -8.87
CA VAL A 93 10.24 -27.62 -10.28
C VAL A 93 9.26 -26.44 -10.42
N ARG A 94 9.62 -25.46 -11.25
CA ARG A 94 8.70 -24.39 -11.64
C ARG A 94 7.86 -24.84 -12.83
N ILE A 95 6.55 -24.76 -12.67
CA ILE A 95 5.59 -25.01 -13.76
C ILE A 95 5.26 -23.67 -14.41
N ASP A 96 5.44 -23.58 -15.72
CA ASP A 96 4.90 -22.47 -16.52
C ASP A 96 3.43 -22.76 -16.83
N TRP A 97 2.54 -22.27 -15.97
CA TRP A 97 1.11 -22.47 -16.13
C TRP A 97 0.54 -21.80 -17.38
N LYS A 98 1.19 -20.76 -17.90
CA LYS A 98 0.77 -20.12 -19.14
C LYS A 98 1.02 -21.08 -20.31
N ALA A 99 2.23 -21.63 -20.41
CA ALA A 99 2.55 -22.63 -21.43
C ALA A 99 1.63 -23.86 -21.33
N VAL A 100 1.33 -24.33 -20.11
CA VAL A 100 0.36 -25.42 -19.87
C VAL A 100 -1.02 -25.07 -20.42
N CYS A 101 -1.54 -23.86 -20.17
CA CYS A 101 -2.83 -23.42 -20.71
C CYS A 101 -2.83 -23.31 -22.24
N GLU A 102 -1.75 -22.80 -22.83
CA GLU A 102 -1.58 -22.70 -24.29
C GLU A 102 -1.56 -24.10 -24.95
N ASP A 103 -0.80 -25.05 -24.40
CA ASP A 103 -0.73 -26.44 -24.90
C ASP A 103 -2.04 -27.21 -24.67
N ALA A 104 -2.76 -26.91 -23.60
CA ALA A 104 -4.07 -27.48 -23.32
C ALA A 104 -5.20 -26.87 -24.17
N GLY A 105 -4.90 -25.85 -25.00
CA GLY A 105 -5.86 -25.18 -25.87
C GLY A 105 -6.85 -24.26 -25.13
N VAL A 106 -6.50 -23.80 -23.92
CA VAL A 106 -7.32 -22.88 -23.13
C VAL A 106 -7.21 -21.47 -23.71
N SER A 107 -8.35 -20.85 -24.03
CA SER A 107 -8.36 -19.46 -24.50
C SER A 107 -8.12 -18.49 -23.34
N ILE A 108 -7.49 -17.34 -23.61
CA ILE A 108 -7.28 -16.27 -22.60
C ILE A 108 -8.60 -15.78 -21.99
N ASP A 109 -9.69 -15.82 -22.76
CA ASP A 109 -11.02 -15.41 -22.32
C ASP A 109 -11.65 -16.37 -21.30
N GLU A 110 -11.12 -17.59 -21.21
CA GLU A 110 -11.55 -18.61 -20.24
C GLU A 110 -10.74 -18.53 -18.94
N VAL A 111 -9.64 -17.78 -18.93
CA VAL A 111 -8.79 -17.60 -17.74
C VAL A 111 -9.44 -16.55 -16.83
N PRO A 112 -9.88 -16.93 -15.61
CA PRO A 112 -10.51 -15.98 -14.71
C PRO A 112 -9.51 -14.91 -14.30
N TYR A 113 -9.88 -13.65 -14.46
CA TYR A 113 -9.14 -12.51 -13.95
C TYR A 113 -10.01 -11.68 -13.03
N SER A 114 -9.37 -10.98 -12.09
CA SER A 114 -10.00 -9.93 -11.32
C SER A 114 -9.35 -8.61 -11.72
N GLN A 115 -10.17 -7.62 -12.04
CA GLN A 115 -9.73 -6.26 -12.28
C GLN A 115 -10.16 -5.41 -11.09
N SER A 116 -9.22 -4.62 -10.56
CA SER A 116 -9.53 -3.64 -9.52
C SER A 116 -10.36 -2.49 -10.10
N GLU A 117 -11.20 -1.88 -9.27
CA GLU A 117 -11.93 -0.66 -9.61
C GLU A 117 -10.98 0.46 -10.11
N PRO A 118 -11.41 1.28 -11.08
CA PRO A 118 -10.67 2.48 -11.46
C PRO A 118 -10.39 3.37 -10.24
N SER A 119 -9.15 3.85 -10.11
CA SER A 119 -8.76 4.75 -9.01
C SER A 119 -7.96 5.95 -9.51
N VAL A 120 -8.10 7.07 -8.82
CA VAL A 120 -7.33 8.30 -9.07
C VAL A 120 -6.39 8.52 -7.90
N THR A 121 -5.12 8.85 -8.19
CA THR A 121 -4.13 9.21 -7.16
C THR A 121 -3.65 10.63 -7.41
N VAL A 122 -3.66 11.46 -6.36
CA VAL A 122 -3.08 12.82 -6.40
C VAL A 122 -1.64 12.73 -5.89
N LYS A 123 -0.69 13.32 -6.64
CA LYS A 123 0.74 13.41 -6.28
C LYS A 123 1.23 14.83 -6.56
N LEU A 124 2.10 15.37 -5.70
CA LEU A 124 2.91 16.53 -6.06
C LEU A 124 4.05 16.07 -6.98
N VAL A 125 4.37 16.88 -8.00
CA VAL A 125 5.49 16.67 -8.94
C VAL A 125 6.62 17.62 -8.58
#